data_AF-A0A495K6H8-F1
#
_entry.id   AF-A0A495K6H8-F1
#
_cell.length_a   1.000
_cell.length_b   1.000
_cell.length_c   1.000
_cell.angle_alpha   90.00
_cell.angle_beta   90.00
_cell.angle_gamma   90.00
#
_symmetry.space_group_name_H-M   'P 1'
#
loop_
_entity.id
_entity.type
_entity.pdbx_description
1 polymer ?
#
loop_
_entity_poly.entity_id
_entity_poly.type
_entity_poly.pdbx_seq_one_letter_code
_entity_poly.pdbx_strand_id
1 'polypeptide(L)'
;MCRFRRFGQSLLYRWRGPRSRWTRRIWNTFFPEIHSRLVSWWLVHAWRFIDLSRASLACLQQPFTAELPVMTRALIEDVGCIHYESKHLAAKWAEAKGLPDGVDRPWDLRELLDPELTQASYGSRLKWLEKKTPSAKSILTYLDHLARATGNQELPGWYDLLTDAAHPAFASRTVQSSQLSIHNSGAVWQREYSRRTVRPRFDGDIDFTIVRTAADAALQCTSIGIDLLRQSLAVVDDFGLTTGAATMTERAYWRNLRPSSGNRPCPCGRGSWRKCGHYWNSHAPSISISPD
;
A
#
# COMPACT_ATOMS: atom_id res chain seq x y z
N MET A 1 7.31 39.61 43.00
CA MET A 1 6.24 40.49 42.49
C MET A 1 6.63 40.98 41.10
N CYS A 2 6.23 40.30 40.03
CA CYS A 2 6.36 40.80 38.64
C CYS A 2 5.09 40.41 37.87
N ARG A 3 4.46 41.45 37.29
CA ARG A 3 3.12 41.45 36.69
C ARG A 3 3.09 40.69 35.35
N PHE A 4 2.22 39.69 35.24
CA PHE A 4 1.80 39.16 33.94
C PHE A 4 0.90 40.18 33.23
N ARG A 5 1.39 40.79 32.16
CA ARG A 5 0.59 41.60 31.23
C ARG A 5 -0.20 40.68 30.31
N ARG A 6 -1.52 40.87 30.29
CA ARG A 6 -2.46 40.34 29.30
C ARG A 6 -2.12 40.91 27.92
N PHE A 7 -1.78 40.05 26.98
CA PHE A 7 -2.01 40.23 25.54
C PHE A 7 -3.04 39.16 25.18
N GLY A 8 -4.22 39.45 24.66
CA GLY A 8 -4.48 40.23 23.46
C GLY A 8 -5.28 39.30 22.56
N GLN A 9 -6.60 39.31 22.72
CA GLN A 9 -7.54 38.50 21.94
C GLN A 9 -7.48 38.94 20.48
N SER A 10 -7.01 38.08 19.58
CA SER A 10 -7.23 38.21 18.15
C SER A 10 -7.70 36.87 17.60
N LEU A 11 -9.02 36.73 17.44
CA LEU A 11 -9.72 35.78 16.57
C LEU A 11 -9.05 34.40 16.39
N LEU A 12 -8.80 33.74 17.52
CA LEU A 12 -8.58 32.31 17.56
C LEU A 12 -9.91 31.64 17.21
N TYR A 13 -9.95 30.86 16.12
CA TYR A 13 -10.96 29.82 15.94
C TYR A 13 -10.88 28.90 17.17
N ARG A 14 -11.74 29.18 18.13
CA ARG A 14 -11.87 28.44 19.37
C ARG A 14 -12.50 27.12 18.97
N TRP A 15 -11.70 26.07 18.82
CA TRP A 15 -12.18 24.69 18.70
C TRP A 15 -13.15 24.46 19.86
N ARG A 16 -14.45 24.46 19.55
CA ARG A 16 -15.51 24.18 20.53
C ARG A 16 -15.63 22.68 20.64
N GLY A 17 -14.60 22.07 21.23
CA GLY A 17 -14.66 20.70 21.68
C GLY A 17 -15.90 20.47 22.55
N PRO A 18 -16.39 19.23 22.65
CA PRO A 18 -17.70 18.97 23.20
C PRO A 18 -17.81 19.39 24.67
N ARG A 19 -19.01 19.87 25.04
CA ARG A 19 -19.31 20.58 26.30
C ARG A 19 -19.38 19.67 27.53
N SER A 20 -19.55 18.35 27.36
CA SER A 20 -19.62 17.40 28.48
C SER A 20 -18.34 16.57 28.64
N ARG A 21 -17.99 16.22 29.87
CA ARG A 21 -16.80 15.41 30.19
C ARG A 21 -16.83 14.02 29.53
N TRP A 22 -18.04 13.47 29.32
CA TRP A 22 -18.30 12.17 28.73
C TRP A 22 -18.06 12.13 27.21
N THR A 23 -18.59 13.11 26.49
CA THR A 23 -18.37 13.25 25.04
C THR A 23 -16.90 13.45 24.73
N ARG A 24 -16.16 14.21 25.55
CA ARG A 24 -14.72 14.39 25.41
C ARG A 24 -13.92 13.08 25.58
N ARG A 25 -14.36 12.16 26.45
CA ARG A 25 -13.72 10.83 26.64
C ARG A 25 -13.90 9.91 25.44
N ILE A 26 -15.09 9.92 24.83
CA ILE A 26 -15.42 9.10 23.66
C ILE A 26 -14.60 9.56 22.45
N TRP A 27 -14.55 10.87 22.21
CA TRP A 27 -13.76 11.47 21.13
C TRP A 27 -12.27 11.15 21.25
N ASN A 28 -11.74 11.16 22.47
CA ASN A 28 -10.34 10.87 22.74
C ASN A 28 -9.95 9.40 22.52
N THR A 29 -10.91 8.50 22.30
CA THR A 29 -10.63 7.06 22.12
C THR A 29 -10.66 6.66 20.64
N PHE A 30 -11.63 7.15 19.86
CA PHE A 30 -11.85 6.68 18.50
C PHE A 30 -10.86 7.21 17.47
N PHE A 31 -10.59 8.52 17.43
CA PHE A 31 -9.66 9.06 16.43
C PHE A 31 -8.24 8.52 16.59
N PRO A 32 -7.68 8.41 17.81
CA PRO A 32 -6.36 7.78 17.99
C PRO A 32 -6.32 6.30 17.57
N GLU A 33 -7.38 5.53 17.85
CA GLU A 33 -7.45 4.12 17.47
C GLU A 33 -7.47 3.95 15.95
N ILE A 34 -8.40 4.61 15.25
CA ILE A 34 -8.52 4.56 13.80
C ILE A 34 -7.21 5.04 13.14
N HIS A 35 -6.64 6.15 13.62
CA HIS A 35 -5.39 6.67 13.08
C HIS A 35 -4.21 5.71 13.30
N SER A 36 -4.13 5.06 14.47
CA SER A 36 -3.08 4.08 14.73
C SER A 36 -3.18 2.85 13.82
N ARG A 37 -4.40 2.44 13.46
CA ARG A 37 -4.64 1.37 12.49
C ARG A 37 -4.27 1.77 11.07
N LEU A 38 -4.63 2.98 10.64
CA LEU A 38 -4.19 3.54 9.36
C LEU A 38 -2.66 3.62 9.26
N VAL A 39 -2.01 4.08 10.31
CA VAL A 39 -0.55 4.11 10.40
C VAL A 39 0.03 2.69 10.31
N SER A 40 -0.52 1.74 11.05
CA SER A 40 -0.04 0.35 11.07
C SER A 40 -0.22 -0.31 9.70
N TRP A 41 -1.38 -0.14 9.08
CA TRP A 41 -1.67 -0.59 7.72
C TRP A 41 -0.64 -0.06 6.72
N TRP A 42 -0.38 1.24 6.74
CA TRP A 42 0.60 1.86 5.84
C TRP A 42 2.01 1.33 6.07
N LEU A 43 2.44 1.21 7.34
CA LEU A 43 3.77 0.72 7.69
C LEU A 43 4.00 -0.72 7.23
N VAL A 44 3.02 -1.59 7.43
CA VAL A 44 3.10 -3.00 7.01
C VAL A 44 3.29 -3.11 5.50
N HIS A 45 2.51 -2.35 4.71
CA HIS A 45 2.69 -2.30 3.27
C HIS A 45 4.03 -1.68 2.87
N ALA A 46 4.44 -0.57 3.50
CA ALA A 46 5.71 0.07 3.18
C ALA A 46 6.91 -0.85 3.45
N TRP A 47 6.91 -1.57 4.57
CA TRP A 47 7.96 -2.54 4.91
C TRP A 47 7.98 -3.71 3.92
N ARG A 48 6.82 -4.33 3.68
CA ARG A 48 6.71 -5.44 2.74
C ARG A 48 7.14 -5.03 1.33
N PHE A 49 6.69 -3.86 0.85
CA PHE A 49 7.06 -3.32 -0.44
C PHE A 49 8.59 -3.12 -0.56
N ILE A 50 9.22 -2.54 0.46
CA ILE A 50 10.69 -2.34 0.49
C ILE A 50 11.41 -3.69 0.43
N ASP A 51 10.98 -4.66 1.23
CA ASP A 51 11.61 -5.97 1.29
C ASP A 51 11.50 -6.69 -0.06
N LEU A 52 10.32 -6.70 -0.66
CA LEU A 52 10.06 -7.33 -1.97
C LEU A 52 10.79 -6.62 -3.11
N SER A 53 10.80 -5.29 -3.13
CA SER A 53 11.48 -4.51 -4.18
C SER A 53 12.99 -4.71 -4.12
N ARG A 54 13.58 -4.68 -2.92
CA ARG A 54 15.01 -4.92 -2.72
C ARG A 54 15.40 -6.36 -3.04
N ALA A 55 14.59 -7.34 -2.61
CA ALA A 55 14.84 -8.73 -2.91
C ALA A 55 14.78 -9.01 -4.41
N SER A 56 13.77 -8.47 -5.12
CA SER A 56 13.64 -8.61 -6.57
C SER A 56 14.85 -8.01 -7.30
N LEU A 57 15.28 -6.80 -6.91
CA LEU A 57 16.46 -6.16 -7.50
C LEU A 57 17.75 -6.94 -7.22
N ALA A 58 17.93 -7.44 -5.99
CA ALA A 58 19.09 -8.25 -5.64
C ALA A 58 19.13 -9.56 -6.45
N CYS A 59 17.97 -10.19 -6.69
CA CYS A 59 17.89 -11.38 -7.53
C CYS A 59 18.27 -11.09 -8.98
N LEU A 60 17.88 -9.93 -9.53
CA LEU A 60 18.27 -9.52 -10.89
C LEU A 60 19.79 -9.33 -11.05
N GLN A 61 20.50 -9.04 -9.96
CA GLN A 61 21.96 -8.90 -9.94
C GLN A 61 22.69 -10.24 -9.78
N GLN A 62 21.96 -11.32 -9.46
CA GLN A 62 22.52 -12.64 -9.18
C GLN A 62 22.24 -13.64 -10.32
N PRO A 63 23.10 -14.67 -10.47
CA PRO A 63 22.92 -15.70 -11.50
C PRO A 63 21.81 -16.73 -11.17
N PHE A 64 21.04 -16.54 -10.09
CA PHE A 64 20.06 -17.51 -9.58
C PHE A 64 18.64 -17.04 -9.89
N THR A 65 17.89 -17.86 -10.63
CA THR A 65 16.65 -17.47 -11.30
C THR A 65 15.36 -17.92 -10.60
N ALA A 66 15.42 -18.77 -9.57
CA ALA A 66 14.22 -19.34 -8.94
C ALA A 66 13.57 -18.42 -7.90
N GLU A 67 14.35 -17.59 -7.22
CA GLU A 67 13.84 -16.64 -6.22
C GLU A 67 13.16 -15.44 -6.88
N LEU A 68 13.66 -15.03 -8.04
CA LEU A 68 13.19 -13.84 -8.76
C LEU A 68 11.69 -13.90 -9.09
N PRO A 69 11.13 -14.96 -9.70
CA PRO A 69 9.68 -15.06 -9.93
C PRO A 69 8.86 -15.03 -8.65
N VAL A 70 9.37 -15.60 -7.56
CA VAL A 70 8.67 -15.62 -6.26
C VAL A 70 8.59 -14.21 -5.67
N MET A 71 9.70 -13.46 -5.69
CA MET A 71 9.74 -12.10 -5.15
C MET A 71 8.97 -11.13 -6.04
N THR A 72 9.16 -11.20 -7.36
CA THR A 72 8.47 -10.31 -8.29
C THR A 72 6.97 -10.56 -8.32
N ARG A 73 6.49 -11.81 -8.33
CA ARG A 73 5.03 -12.05 -8.26
C ARG A 73 4.47 -11.47 -6.97
N ALA A 74 5.12 -11.69 -5.83
CA ALA A 74 4.67 -11.15 -4.55
C ALA A 74 4.69 -9.61 -4.52
N LEU A 75 5.62 -8.96 -5.25
CA LEU A 75 5.65 -7.51 -5.42
C LEU A 75 4.45 -7.00 -6.24
N ILE A 76 4.11 -7.67 -7.35
CA ILE A 76 2.91 -7.35 -8.13
C ILE A 76 1.68 -7.46 -7.22
N GLU A 77 1.60 -8.53 -6.42
CA GLU A 77 0.49 -8.77 -5.50
C GLU A 77 0.34 -7.65 -4.47
N ASP A 78 1.45 -7.25 -3.84
CA ASP A 78 1.46 -6.21 -2.81
C ASP A 78 1.10 -4.84 -3.40
N VAL A 79 1.63 -4.48 -4.56
CA VAL A 79 1.29 -3.21 -5.23
C VAL A 79 -0.18 -3.17 -5.65
N GLY A 80 -0.73 -4.29 -6.14
CA GLY A 80 -2.15 -4.41 -6.44
C GLY A 80 -3.02 -4.24 -5.18
N CYS A 81 -2.60 -4.84 -4.07
CA CYS A 81 -3.27 -4.73 -2.78
C CYS A 81 -3.24 -3.28 -2.25
N ILE A 82 -2.07 -2.63 -2.26
CA ILE A 82 -1.90 -1.23 -1.87
C ILE A 82 -2.81 -0.33 -2.71
N HIS A 83 -2.79 -0.49 -4.04
CA HIS A 83 -3.64 0.31 -4.94
C HIS A 83 -5.12 0.16 -4.59
N TYR A 84 -5.58 -1.08 -4.43
CA TYR A 84 -6.97 -1.37 -4.14
C TYR A 84 -7.38 -0.77 -2.79
N GLU A 85 -6.67 -1.10 -1.72
CA GLU A 85 -7.04 -0.71 -0.35
C GLU A 85 -6.88 0.80 -0.14
N SER A 86 -5.79 1.40 -0.62
CA SER A 86 -5.59 2.85 -0.48
C SER A 86 -6.68 3.65 -1.19
N LYS A 87 -7.16 3.20 -2.35
CA LYS A 87 -8.24 3.85 -3.10
C LYS A 87 -9.57 3.77 -2.34
N HIS A 88 -9.87 2.62 -1.75
CA HIS A 88 -11.06 2.43 -0.91
C HIS A 88 -10.99 3.29 0.36
N LEU A 89 -9.86 3.28 1.07
CA LEU A 89 -9.65 4.10 2.26
C LEU A 89 -9.71 5.60 1.95
N ALA A 90 -9.12 6.05 0.84
CA ALA A 90 -9.20 7.45 0.41
C ALA A 90 -10.63 7.88 0.08
N ALA A 91 -11.39 7.03 -0.63
CA ALA A 91 -12.78 7.31 -0.95
C ALA A 91 -13.65 7.40 0.32
N LYS A 92 -13.49 6.47 1.26
CA LYS A 92 -14.19 6.50 2.55
C LYS A 92 -13.75 7.68 3.40
N TRP A 93 -12.48 8.05 3.38
CA TRP A 93 -12.03 9.25 4.07
C TRP A 93 -12.60 10.53 3.45
N ALA A 94 -12.73 10.60 2.12
CA ALA A 94 -13.39 11.72 1.45
C ALA A 94 -14.86 11.87 1.85
N GLU A 95 -15.60 10.74 1.91
CA GLU A 95 -16.96 10.68 2.42
C GLU A 95 -17.02 11.15 3.89
N ALA A 96 -16.11 10.64 4.73
CA ALA A 96 -16.00 11.02 6.14
C ALA A 96 -15.74 12.52 6.35
N LYS A 97 -14.92 13.16 5.51
CA LYS A 97 -14.65 14.61 5.65
C LYS A 97 -15.91 15.46 5.48
N GLY A 98 -16.94 14.95 4.80
CA GLY A 98 -18.22 15.62 4.62
C GLY A 98 -19.23 15.39 5.74
N LEU A 99 -18.88 14.60 6.78
CA LEU A 99 -19.79 14.33 7.89
C LEU A 99 -20.12 15.61 8.69
N PRO A 100 -21.40 15.80 9.07
CA PRO A 100 -21.85 16.99 9.79
C PRO A 100 -21.10 17.17 11.12
N ASP A 101 -21.01 18.41 11.58
CA ASP A 101 -20.42 18.69 12.89
C ASP A 101 -21.42 18.33 13.98
N GLY A 102 -21.03 17.38 14.83
CA GLY A 102 -21.95 16.81 15.81
C GLY A 102 -21.23 15.86 16.76
N VAL A 103 -21.90 15.54 17.87
CA VAL A 103 -21.39 14.64 18.90
C VAL A 103 -21.14 13.23 18.35
N ASP A 104 -21.91 12.85 17.32
CA ASP A 104 -21.93 11.51 16.72
C ASP A 104 -20.87 11.32 15.62
N ARG A 105 -20.22 12.39 15.13
CA ARG A 105 -19.20 12.29 14.08
C ARG A 105 -18.14 11.21 14.32
N PRO A 106 -17.59 11.01 15.54
CA PRO A 106 -16.62 9.92 15.76
C PRO A 106 -17.22 8.52 15.58
N TRP A 107 -18.50 8.33 15.88
CA TRP A 107 -19.21 7.08 15.67
C TRP A 107 -19.47 6.85 14.18
N ASP A 108 -20.01 7.85 13.49
CA ASP A 108 -20.25 7.78 12.04
C ASP A 108 -18.94 7.48 11.28
N LEU A 109 -17.84 8.14 11.70
CA LEU A 109 -16.53 7.88 11.14
C LEU A 109 -16.05 6.44 11.36
N ARG A 110 -16.31 5.90 12.56
CA ARG A 110 -15.96 4.51 12.90
C ARG A 110 -16.77 3.55 12.04
N GLU A 111 -18.08 3.72 11.96
CA GLU A 111 -18.95 2.87 11.13
C GLU A 111 -18.51 2.88 9.65
N LEU A 112 -17.98 4.01 9.18
CA LEU A 112 -17.51 4.15 7.81
C LEU A 112 -16.15 3.49 7.54
N LEU A 113 -15.16 3.65 8.44
CA LEU A 113 -13.78 3.20 8.21
C LEU A 113 -13.43 1.86 8.87
N ASP A 114 -14.10 1.49 9.96
CA ASP A 114 -13.82 0.24 10.69
C ASP A 114 -13.98 -1.01 9.82
N PRO A 115 -15.00 -1.14 8.95
CA PRO A 115 -15.10 -2.30 8.06
C PRO A 115 -13.91 -2.42 7.10
N GLU A 116 -13.49 -1.30 6.49
CA GLU A 116 -12.36 -1.26 5.55
C GLU A 116 -11.04 -1.60 6.25
N LEU A 117 -10.79 -1.00 7.43
CA LEU A 117 -9.59 -1.26 8.21
C LEU A 117 -9.57 -2.69 8.77
N THR A 118 -10.72 -3.25 9.12
CA THR A 118 -10.84 -4.63 9.61
C THR A 118 -10.59 -5.61 8.47
N GLN A 119 -11.14 -5.33 7.28
CA GLN A 119 -10.88 -6.09 6.07
C GLN A 119 -9.38 -6.08 5.71
N ALA A 120 -8.74 -4.91 5.73
CA ALA A 120 -7.31 -4.76 5.41
C ALA A 120 -6.40 -5.45 6.45
N SER A 121 -6.76 -5.39 7.74
CA SER A 121 -5.92 -5.93 8.81
C SER A 121 -6.09 -7.44 9.03
N TYR A 122 -7.30 -7.96 8.82
CA TYR A 122 -7.67 -9.31 9.25
C TYR A 122 -8.30 -10.16 8.15
N GLY A 123 -8.47 -9.64 6.93
CA GLY A 123 -9.01 -10.39 5.81
C GLY A 123 -8.26 -11.70 5.59
N SER A 124 -8.98 -12.82 5.55
CA SER A 124 -8.38 -14.14 5.30
C SER A 124 -9.23 -15.01 4.40
N ARG A 125 -8.59 -15.84 3.58
CA ARG A 125 -9.24 -16.89 2.78
C ARG A 125 -9.10 -18.29 3.41
N LEU A 126 -8.50 -18.38 4.60
CA LEU A 126 -8.34 -19.65 5.30
C LEU A 126 -9.70 -20.14 5.81
N LYS A 127 -10.13 -21.32 5.36
CA LYS A 127 -11.44 -21.90 5.70
C LYS A 127 -11.69 -21.98 7.21
N TRP A 128 -10.66 -22.25 8.02
CA TRP A 128 -10.80 -22.31 9.48
C TRP A 128 -10.92 -20.94 10.16
N LEU A 129 -10.70 -19.83 9.44
CA LEU A 129 -10.90 -18.46 9.92
C LEU A 129 -12.17 -17.81 9.36
N GLU A 130 -12.87 -18.44 8.41
CA GLU A 130 -14.01 -17.86 7.70
C GLU A 130 -15.13 -17.32 8.61
N LYS A 131 -15.34 -17.94 9.78
CA LYS A 131 -16.33 -17.48 10.78
C LYS A 131 -15.83 -16.38 11.71
N LYS A 132 -14.52 -16.10 11.72
CA LYS A 132 -13.84 -15.22 12.68
C LYS A 132 -13.27 -13.97 12.04
N THR A 133 -13.00 -14.01 10.74
CA THR A 133 -12.36 -12.91 10.01
C THR A 133 -13.13 -12.61 8.73
N PRO A 134 -13.12 -11.35 8.26
CA PRO A 134 -13.64 -11.03 6.93
C PRO A 134 -12.97 -11.88 5.84
N SER A 135 -13.73 -12.20 4.78
CA SER A 135 -13.17 -12.94 3.64
C SER A 135 -12.23 -12.03 2.85
N ALA A 136 -10.96 -12.41 2.70
CA ALA A 136 -10.02 -11.66 1.89
C ALA A 136 -10.40 -11.69 0.40
N LYS A 137 -10.21 -10.56 -0.28
CA LYS A 137 -10.45 -10.46 -1.73
C LYS A 137 -9.48 -11.34 -2.50
N SER A 138 -9.89 -11.75 -3.70
CA SER A 138 -9.02 -12.51 -4.58
C SER A 138 -7.90 -11.65 -5.10
N ILE A 139 -6.70 -12.24 -5.20
CA ILE A 139 -5.54 -11.55 -5.77
C ILE A 139 -5.79 -11.09 -7.20
N LEU A 140 -6.49 -11.92 -7.99
CA LEU A 140 -6.88 -11.59 -9.37
C LEU A 140 -7.71 -10.29 -9.42
N THR A 141 -8.54 -10.03 -8.41
CA THR A 141 -9.29 -8.77 -8.32
C THR A 141 -8.33 -7.59 -8.17
N TYR A 142 -7.30 -7.69 -7.32
CA TYR A 142 -6.31 -6.62 -7.18
C TYR A 142 -5.54 -6.37 -8.49
N LEU A 143 -5.17 -7.44 -9.18
CA LEU A 143 -4.49 -7.37 -10.48
C LEU A 143 -5.37 -6.73 -11.55
N ASP A 144 -6.64 -7.11 -11.65
CA ASP A 144 -7.58 -6.50 -12.60
C ASP A 144 -7.73 -5.00 -12.37
N HIS A 145 -7.84 -4.59 -11.11
CA HIS A 145 -7.92 -3.18 -10.75
C HIS A 145 -6.62 -2.43 -11.06
N LEU A 146 -5.46 -3.05 -10.84
CA LEU A 146 -4.15 -2.46 -11.13
C LEU A 146 -3.89 -2.35 -12.64
N ALA A 147 -4.17 -3.41 -13.41
CA ALA A 147 -4.03 -3.42 -14.87
C ALA A 147 -4.91 -2.35 -15.53
N ARG A 148 -6.17 -2.20 -15.07
CA ARG A 148 -7.07 -1.14 -15.55
C ARG A 148 -6.57 0.26 -15.20
N ALA A 149 -6.00 0.45 -14.01
CA ALA A 149 -5.53 1.76 -13.57
C ALA A 149 -4.23 2.19 -14.26
N THR A 150 -3.38 1.24 -14.61
CA THR A 150 -2.10 1.48 -15.31
C THR A 150 -2.26 1.51 -16.83
N GLY A 151 -3.35 0.95 -17.36
CA GLY A 151 -3.48 0.67 -18.80
C GLY A 151 -2.59 -0.49 -19.28
N ASN A 152 -1.84 -1.14 -18.38
CA ASN A 152 -0.94 -2.23 -18.74
C ASN A 152 -1.72 -3.56 -18.85
N GLN A 153 -2.01 -3.96 -20.08
CA GLN A 153 -2.66 -5.25 -20.38
C GLN A 153 -1.73 -6.45 -20.25
N GLU A 154 -0.41 -6.25 -20.18
CA GLU A 154 0.56 -7.34 -20.01
C GLU A 154 0.67 -7.81 -18.57
N LEU A 155 0.31 -6.97 -17.59
CA LEU A 155 0.47 -7.25 -16.16
C LEU A 155 -0.17 -8.58 -15.69
N PRO A 156 -1.41 -8.95 -16.11
CA PRO A 156 -1.96 -10.27 -15.80
C PRO A 156 -1.14 -11.42 -16.39
N GLY A 157 -0.68 -11.29 -17.63
CA GLY A 157 0.17 -12.30 -18.29
C GLY A 157 1.53 -12.44 -17.62
N TRP A 158 2.12 -11.33 -17.16
CA TRP A 158 3.33 -11.36 -16.34
C TRP A 158 3.09 -12.11 -15.03
N TYR A 159 1.99 -11.82 -14.33
CA TYR A 159 1.66 -12.50 -13.08
C TYR A 159 1.47 -14.01 -13.27
N ASP A 160 0.76 -14.44 -14.31
CA ASP A 160 0.52 -15.85 -14.60
C ASP A 160 1.84 -16.57 -14.89
N LEU A 161 2.68 -16.00 -15.77
CA LEU A 161 3.99 -16.56 -16.09
C LEU A 161 4.88 -16.68 -14.85
N LEU A 162 4.93 -15.65 -13.99
CA LEU A 162 5.76 -15.64 -12.78
C LEU A 162 5.20 -16.58 -11.71
N THR A 163 3.88 -16.78 -11.67
CA THR A 163 3.23 -17.76 -10.78
C THR A 163 3.61 -19.18 -11.18
N ASP A 164 3.55 -19.50 -12.47
CA ASP A 164 4.01 -20.79 -13.00
C ASP A 164 5.52 -20.96 -12.76
N ALA A 165 6.33 -19.94 -13.05
CA ALA A 165 7.78 -19.96 -12.81
C ALA A 165 8.16 -20.08 -11.32
N ALA A 166 7.28 -19.68 -10.40
CA ALA A 166 7.44 -19.91 -8.96
C ALA A 166 6.95 -21.29 -8.51
N HIS A 167 6.09 -21.95 -9.29
CA HIS A 167 5.50 -23.23 -8.91
C HIS A 167 6.52 -24.37 -9.07
N PRO A 168 6.80 -25.20 -8.03
CA PRO A 168 7.86 -26.20 -8.08
C PRO A 168 7.78 -27.17 -9.27
N ALA A 169 6.57 -27.56 -9.67
CA ALA A 169 6.34 -28.50 -10.77
C ALA A 169 6.72 -27.93 -12.15
N PHE A 170 6.65 -26.60 -12.32
CA PHE A 170 7.01 -25.93 -13.56
C PHE A 170 8.43 -25.36 -13.46
N ALA A 171 8.74 -24.67 -12.37
CA ALA A 171 10.05 -24.08 -12.08
C ALA A 171 11.22 -25.07 -12.23
N SER A 172 11.08 -26.29 -11.67
CA SER A 172 12.10 -27.35 -11.77
C SER A 172 12.39 -27.79 -13.21
N ARG A 173 11.47 -27.49 -14.14
CA ARG A 173 11.55 -27.88 -15.55
C ARG A 173 11.80 -26.72 -16.49
N THR A 174 11.83 -25.47 -16.04
CA THR A 174 11.92 -24.32 -16.96
C THR A 174 12.93 -23.29 -16.50
N VAL A 175 12.97 -22.99 -15.20
CA VAL A 175 13.83 -21.93 -14.63
C VAL A 175 15.30 -22.36 -14.51
N GLN A 176 15.53 -23.67 -14.37
CA GLN A 176 16.86 -24.28 -14.20
C GLN A 176 17.30 -25.09 -15.41
N SER A 177 16.66 -24.90 -16.57
CA SER A 177 16.88 -25.73 -17.74
C SER A 177 16.94 -24.94 -19.04
N SER A 178 17.70 -25.41 -20.01
CA SER A 178 17.72 -24.86 -21.37
C SER A 178 16.36 -25.03 -22.09
N GLN A 179 16.22 -24.40 -23.27
CA GLN A 179 15.18 -24.79 -24.22
C GLN A 179 15.30 -26.28 -24.57
N LEU A 180 14.16 -26.90 -24.88
CA LEU A 180 14.10 -28.30 -25.28
C LEU A 180 14.57 -28.42 -26.74
N SER A 181 15.66 -29.12 -26.97
CA SER A 181 16.12 -29.44 -28.32
C SER A 181 15.50 -30.76 -28.75
N ILE A 182 14.65 -30.74 -29.78
CA ILE A 182 14.00 -31.92 -30.33
C ILE A 182 14.75 -32.31 -31.61
N HIS A 183 15.26 -33.53 -31.68
CA HIS A 183 15.86 -34.05 -32.92
C HIS A 183 14.81 -34.06 -34.04
N ASN A 184 15.22 -33.81 -35.29
CA ASN A 184 14.29 -33.69 -36.44
C ASN A 184 13.34 -34.89 -36.63
N SER A 185 13.72 -36.08 -36.16
CA SER A 185 12.85 -37.27 -36.18
C SER A 185 11.74 -37.27 -35.12
N GLY A 186 11.74 -36.32 -34.17
CA GLY A 186 10.85 -36.29 -33.01
C GLY A 186 11.17 -37.31 -31.91
N ALA A 187 12.09 -38.26 -32.17
CA ALA A 187 12.30 -39.44 -31.33
C ALA A 187 13.18 -39.19 -30.09
N VAL A 188 13.99 -38.12 -30.08
CA VAL A 188 14.95 -37.83 -29.01
C VAL A 188 14.90 -36.35 -28.66
N TRP A 189 14.81 -36.06 -27.36
CA TRP A 189 14.83 -34.69 -26.84
C TRP A 189 16.01 -34.53 -25.89
N GLN A 190 16.67 -33.37 -25.96
CA GLN A 190 17.80 -33.02 -25.11
C GLN A 190 17.49 -31.74 -24.33
N ARG A 191 17.94 -31.70 -23.07
CA ARG A 191 17.84 -30.53 -22.21
C ARG A 191 19.02 -30.45 -21.25
N GLU A 192 19.60 -29.27 -21.10
CA GLU A 192 20.64 -29.00 -20.12
C GLU A 192 20.02 -28.43 -18.84
N TYR A 193 20.60 -28.78 -17.69
CA TYR A 193 20.16 -28.29 -16.38
C TYR A 193 21.29 -27.58 -15.68
N SER A 194 20.99 -26.46 -15.01
CA SER A 194 21.96 -25.72 -14.22
C SER A 194 21.29 -24.97 -13.09
N ARG A 195 22.02 -24.88 -11.98
CA ARG A 195 21.64 -24.04 -10.85
C ARG A 195 21.91 -22.56 -11.08
N ARG A 196 22.67 -22.21 -12.12
CA ARG A 196 23.05 -20.84 -12.48
C ARG A 196 22.68 -20.56 -13.94
N THR A 197 22.49 -19.29 -14.31
CA THR A 197 22.33 -18.89 -15.70
C THR A 197 23.43 -19.54 -16.56
N VAL A 198 23.04 -20.45 -17.44
CA VAL A 198 23.96 -21.13 -18.35
C VAL A 198 24.35 -20.11 -19.41
N ARG A 199 25.64 -19.82 -19.54
CA ARG A 199 26.12 -19.23 -20.80
C ARG A 199 25.94 -20.31 -21.86
N PRO A 200 25.15 -20.10 -22.91
CA PRO A 200 24.92 -21.12 -23.91
C PRO A 200 26.28 -21.53 -24.49
N ARG A 201 26.51 -22.84 -24.55
CA ARG A 201 27.66 -23.41 -25.27
C ARG A 201 27.34 -23.62 -26.76
N PHE A 202 26.12 -23.32 -27.17
CA PHE A 202 25.58 -23.60 -28.50
C PHE A 202 24.94 -22.34 -29.09
N ASP A 203 24.89 -22.25 -30.43
CA ASP A 203 24.22 -21.20 -31.23
C ASP A 203 22.67 -21.17 -31.07
N GLY A 204 22.13 -21.71 -29.98
CA GLY A 204 20.71 -21.66 -29.67
C GLY A 204 20.35 -20.37 -28.92
N ASP A 205 19.21 -19.78 -29.27
CA ASP A 205 18.67 -18.60 -28.59
C ASP A 205 18.44 -18.89 -27.09
N ILE A 206 18.98 -18.03 -26.22
CA ILE A 206 18.72 -18.11 -24.78
C ILE A 206 17.33 -17.55 -24.50
N ASP A 207 16.47 -18.35 -23.86
CA ASP A 207 15.19 -17.86 -23.37
C ASP A 207 15.36 -17.06 -22.07
N PHE A 208 15.35 -15.73 -22.20
CA PHE A 208 15.33 -14.81 -21.06
C PHE A 208 13.91 -14.38 -20.66
N THR A 209 12.85 -15.01 -21.16
CA THR A 209 11.47 -14.52 -20.99
C THR A 209 11.11 -14.34 -19.52
N ILE A 210 11.36 -15.33 -18.66
CA ILE A 210 11.05 -15.24 -17.22
C ILE A 210 11.83 -14.11 -16.55
N VAL A 211 13.14 -13.99 -16.84
CA VAL A 211 14.00 -12.97 -16.23
C VAL A 211 13.62 -11.56 -16.73
N ARG A 212 13.36 -11.41 -18.02
CA ARG A 212 12.92 -10.16 -18.65
C ARG A 212 11.56 -9.74 -18.09
N THR A 213 10.56 -10.63 -18.12
CA THR A 213 9.25 -10.37 -17.54
C THR A 213 9.36 -10.00 -16.06
N ALA A 214 10.21 -10.69 -15.29
CA ALA A 214 10.42 -10.34 -13.90
C ALA A 214 11.09 -8.97 -13.71
N ALA A 215 12.02 -8.59 -14.59
CA ALA A 215 12.67 -7.29 -14.56
C ALA A 215 11.68 -6.16 -14.90
N ASP A 216 10.91 -6.31 -15.99
CA ASP A 216 9.90 -5.35 -16.44
C ASP A 216 8.81 -5.15 -15.37
N ALA A 217 8.29 -6.26 -14.84
CA ALA A 217 7.32 -6.22 -13.76
C ALA A 217 7.89 -5.61 -12.48
N ALA A 218 9.12 -5.96 -12.08
CA ALA A 218 9.73 -5.38 -10.88
C ALA A 218 9.95 -3.87 -11.03
N LEU A 219 10.45 -3.41 -12.17
CA LEU A 219 10.66 -1.99 -12.44
C LEU A 219 9.35 -1.21 -12.39
N GLN A 220 8.33 -1.68 -13.12
CA GLN A 220 7.05 -1.00 -13.20
C GLN A 220 6.32 -1.00 -11.85
N CYS A 221 6.22 -2.16 -11.18
CA CYS A 221 5.56 -2.25 -9.88
C CYS A 221 6.29 -1.45 -8.81
N THR A 222 7.63 -1.37 -8.85
CA THR A 222 8.38 -0.52 -7.92
C THR A 222 8.06 0.95 -8.14
N SER A 223 8.04 1.42 -9.40
CA SER A 223 7.68 2.82 -9.72
C SER A 223 6.29 3.17 -9.20
N ILE A 224 5.28 2.36 -9.56
CA ILE A 224 3.89 2.55 -9.15
C ILE A 224 3.76 2.47 -7.62
N GLY A 225 4.41 1.49 -6.98
CA GLY A 225 4.31 1.27 -5.55
C GLY A 225 4.88 2.43 -4.73
N ILE A 226 5.99 3.06 -5.16
CA ILE A 226 6.53 4.26 -4.51
C ILE A 226 5.50 5.38 -4.53
N ASP A 227 4.85 5.61 -5.67
CA ASP A 227 3.84 6.65 -5.79
C ASP A 227 2.58 6.36 -4.98
N LEU A 228 2.11 5.11 -4.98
CA LEU A 228 0.98 4.70 -4.16
C LEU A 228 1.27 4.81 -2.66
N LEU A 229 2.48 4.46 -2.20
CA LEU A 229 2.89 4.63 -0.80
C LEU A 229 2.93 6.11 -0.41
N ARG A 230 3.44 6.97 -1.30
CA ARG A 230 3.45 8.43 -1.09
C ARG A 230 2.04 9.01 -1.05
N GLN A 231 1.16 8.58 -1.94
CA GLN A 231 -0.23 9.06 -1.98
C GLN A 231 -1.05 8.55 -0.80
N SER A 232 -0.92 7.27 -0.44
CA SER A 232 -1.60 6.70 0.72
C SER A 232 -1.12 7.30 2.05
N LEU A 233 0.17 7.64 2.18
CA LEU A 233 0.66 8.38 3.34
C LEU A 233 -0.02 9.76 3.46
N ALA A 234 -0.38 10.38 2.35
CA ALA A 234 -1.15 11.63 2.35
C ALA A 234 -2.49 11.47 3.06
N VAL A 235 -3.18 10.35 2.80
CA VAL A 235 -4.48 10.04 3.39
C VAL A 235 -4.34 9.83 4.89
N VAL A 236 -3.32 9.08 5.32
CA VAL A 236 -3.00 8.87 6.75
C VAL A 236 -2.71 10.20 7.45
N ASP A 237 -1.87 11.04 6.84
CA ASP A 237 -1.53 12.36 7.38
C ASP A 237 -2.74 13.29 7.45
N ASP A 238 -3.56 13.31 6.39
CA ASP A 238 -4.76 14.15 6.34
C ASP A 238 -5.77 13.72 7.40
N PHE A 239 -5.94 12.41 7.63
CA PHE A 239 -6.74 11.90 8.73
C PHE A 239 -6.21 12.39 10.08
N GLY A 240 -4.92 12.16 10.36
CA GLY A 240 -4.31 12.50 11.65
C GLY A 240 -4.37 14.00 11.96
N LEU A 241 -4.13 14.84 10.95
CA LEU A 241 -4.12 16.29 11.08
C LEU A 241 -5.53 16.91 11.10
N THR A 242 -6.49 16.35 10.36
CA THR A 242 -7.89 16.82 10.36
C THR A 242 -8.60 16.47 11.67
N THR A 243 -8.38 15.26 12.18
CA THR A 243 -9.00 14.79 13.44
C THR A 243 -8.27 15.29 14.69
N GLY A 244 -6.98 15.62 14.56
CA GLY A 244 -6.12 15.94 15.71
C GLY A 244 -5.84 14.73 16.60
N ALA A 245 -5.92 13.50 16.06
CA ALA A 245 -5.79 12.24 16.80
C ALA A 245 -4.55 12.21 17.73
N ALA A 246 -3.40 12.69 17.26
CA ALA A 246 -2.16 12.72 18.03
C ALA A 246 -2.20 13.63 19.27
N THR A 247 -3.16 14.54 19.37
CA THR A 247 -3.36 15.41 20.54
C THR A 247 -4.25 14.79 21.61
N MET A 248 -4.89 13.65 21.29
CA MET A 248 -5.89 13.00 22.13
C MET A 248 -5.36 11.75 22.85
N THR A 249 -4.11 11.37 22.61
CA THR A 249 -3.45 10.22 23.23
C THR A 249 -2.08 10.63 23.80
N GLU A 250 -1.72 10.04 24.94
CA GLU A 250 -0.40 10.19 25.54
C GLU A 250 0.61 9.18 24.95
N ARG A 251 0.13 8.15 24.24
CA ARG A 251 0.98 7.15 23.62
C ARG A 251 1.69 7.75 22.40
N ALA A 252 3.01 7.69 22.40
CA ALA A 252 3.80 7.98 21.21
C ALA A 252 3.69 6.81 20.22
N TYR A 253 3.47 7.13 18.94
CA TYR A 253 3.51 6.19 17.83
C TYR A 253 3.99 6.94 16.57
N TRP A 254 4.44 6.20 15.56
CA TRP A 254 4.94 6.79 14.32
C TRP A 254 3.87 7.66 13.66
N ARG A 255 4.29 8.79 13.07
CA ARG A 255 3.39 9.76 12.41
C ARG A 255 2.31 10.36 13.33
N ASN A 256 2.56 10.49 14.63
CA ASN A 256 1.70 11.25 15.56
C ASN A 256 1.80 12.78 15.37
N LEU A 257 1.57 13.25 14.14
CA LEU A 257 1.67 14.65 13.73
C LEU A 257 0.61 15.51 14.43
N ARG A 258 1.01 16.69 14.91
CA ARG A 258 0.12 17.63 15.60
C ARG A 258 -0.28 18.78 14.66
N PRO A 259 -1.56 19.21 14.67
CA PRO A 259 -2.02 20.34 13.86
C PRO A 259 -1.19 21.62 14.08
N SER A 260 -1.00 22.38 13.01
CA SER A 260 -0.32 23.69 13.02
C SER A 260 -1.32 24.82 12.78
N SER A 261 -0.86 26.06 12.57
CA SER A 261 -1.74 27.20 12.30
C SER A 261 -1.13 28.20 11.32
N GLY A 262 -2.02 28.92 10.60
CA GLY A 262 -1.65 30.00 9.69
C GLY A 262 -0.76 29.55 8.52
N ASN A 263 0.27 30.33 8.24
CA ASN A 263 1.23 30.08 7.14
C ASN A 263 2.43 29.22 7.56
N ARG A 264 2.42 28.61 8.75
CA ARG A 264 3.50 27.72 9.19
C ARG A 264 3.63 26.50 8.27
N PRO A 265 4.82 25.88 8.19
CA PRO A 265 5.00 24.61 7.51
C PRO A 265 4.00 23.56 8.02
N CYS A 266 3.40 22.83 7.08
CA CYS A 266 2.53 21.71 7.37
C CYS A 266 3.35 20.56 7.96
N PRO A 267 2.91 19.95 9.07
CA PRO A 267 3.55 18.73 9.61
C PRO A 267 3.63 17.58 8.60
N CYS A 268 2.71 17.55 7.63
CA CYS A 268 2.70 16.61 6.51
C CYS A 268 3.88 16.77 5.54
N GLY A 269 4.60 17.90 5.58
CA GLY A 269 5.75 18.19 4.72
C GLY A 269 5.44 18.68 3.31
N ARG A 270 4.16 18.89 2.95
CA ARG A 270 3.72 19.19 1.57
C ARG A 270 3.53 20.67 1.25
N GLY A 271 3.71 21.58 2.21
CA GLY A 271 3.48 23.01 2.00
C GLY A 271 3.15 23.75 3.29
N SER A 272 2.39 24.85 3.19
CA SER A 272 1.91 25.58 4.35
C SER A 272 0.58 25.02 4.86
N TRP A 273 0.37 25.06 6.19
CA TRP A 273 -0.84 24.56 6.85
C TRP A 273 -2.15 25.07 6.23
N ARG A 274 -2.21 26.37 5.91
CA ARG A 274 -3.37 26.99 5.25
C ARG A 274 -3.68 26.37 3.87
N LYS A 275 -2.66 26.00 3.09
CA LYS A 275 -2.82 25.46 1.73
C LYS A 275 -3.07 23.95 1.70
N CYS A 276 -2.58 23.21 2.69
CA CYS A 276 -2.68 21.74 2.71
C CYS A 276 -4.09 21.20 2.98
N GLY A 277 -5.01 22.00 3.53
CA GLY A 277 -6.42 21.61 3.61
C GLY A 277 -6.74 20.49 4.63
N HIS A 278 -6.02 20.41 5.74
CA HIS A 278 -6.29 19.43 6.80
C HIS A 278 -7.46 19.86 7.70
N TYR A 279 -8.66 19.97 7.13
CA TYR A 279 -9.86 20.43 7.82
C TYR A 279 -11.08 19.60 7.40
N TRP A 280 -12.07 19.49 8.27
CA TRP A 280 -13.40 18.98 7.89
C TRP A 280 -13.99 19.83 6.76
N ASN A 281 -14.84 19.23 5.92
CA ASN A 281 -15.47 19.86 4.75
C ASN A 281 -14.48 20.45 3.72
N SER A 282 -13.26 19.90 3.66
CA SER A 282 -12.28 20.23 2.64
C SER A 282 -11.93 19.00 1.82
N HIS A 283 -11.25 19.20 0.69
CA HIS A 283 -10.87 18.10 -0.20
C HIS A 283 -9.99 17.07 0.52
N ALA A 284 -10.29 15.79 0.38
CA ALA A 284 -9.45 14.70 0.83
C ALA A 284 -8.39 14.35 -0.24
N PRO A 285 -7.20 13.89 0.14
CA PRO A 285 -6.26 13.33 -0.82
C PRO A 285 -6.88 12.15 -1.58
N SER A 286 -6.66 12.09 -2.89
CA SER A 286 -7.09 11.00 -3.75
C SER A 286 -5.94 10.07 -4.10
N ILE A 287 -6.28 8.84 -4.51
CA ILE A 287 -5.35 7.87 -5.07
C ILE A 287 -5.57 7.80 -6.58
N SER A 288 -4.52 8.07 -7.34
CA SER A 288 -4.50 7.95 -8.79
C SER A 288 -3.16 7.40 -9.27
N ILE A 289 -3.21 6.50 -10.24
CA ILE A 289 -2.04 6.10 -11.02
C ILE A 289 -2.08 6.94 -12.29
N SER A 290 -1.02 7.69 -12.55
CA SER A 290 -0.86 8.32 -13.86
C SER A 290 -0.35 7.26 -14.83
N PRO A 291 -0.99 7.08 -16.00
CA PRO A 291 -0.37 6.30 -17.07
C PRO A 291 0.87 7.08 -17.54
N ASP A 292 2.02 6.42 -17.52
CA ASP A 292 3.24 6.91 -18.18
C ASP A 292 3.05 6.93 -19.71
#